data_AF-A0A5C8BLN9-F1
#
_entry.id   AF-A0A5C8BLN9-F1
#
_cell.length_a   1.000
_cell.length_b   1.000
_cell.length_c   1.000
_cell.angle_alpha   90.00
_cell.angle_beta   90.00
_cell.angle_gamma   90.00
#
_symmetry.space_group_name_H-M   'P 1'
#
loop_
_entity.id
_entity.type
_entity.pdbx_description
1 polymer ?
#
loop_
_entity_poly.entity_id
_entity_poly.type
_entity_poly.pdbx_seq_one_letter_code
_entity_poly.pdbx_strand_id
1 'polypeptide(L)'
;MDLVEIGQLIATARKKRKLTQGALASMAGIGRTTLSLIENGMINEIGINKIITLCELLSLEIVIKEKSSRPTLQQLLAEKNNHA
;
A
#
# COMPACT_ATOMS: atom_id res chain seq x y z
N MET A 1 -8.23 -5.77 2.28
CA MET A 1 -6.83 -5.60 1.89
C MET A 1 -6.47 -6.58 0.81
N ASP A 2 -6.56 -6.07 -0.41
CA ASP A 2 -5.99 -6.68 -1.61
C ASP A 2 -4.74 -5.88 -2.04
N LEU A 3 -4.09 -6.32 -3.11
CA LEU A 3 -2.89 -5.65 -3.65
C LEU A 3 -3.18 -4.25 -4.20
N VAL A 4 -4.42 -3.98 -4.63
CA VAL A 4 -4.83 -2.68 -5.17
C VAL A 4 -4.84 -1.64 -4.04
N GLU A 5 -5.48 -1.97 -2.91
CA GLU A 5 -5.50 -1.13 -1.71
C GLU A 5 -4.08 -0.85 -1.19
N ILE A 6 -3.22 -1.88 -1.14
CA ILE A 6 -1.81 -1.74 -0.72
C ILE A 6 -1.07 -0.79 -1.66
N GLY A 7 -1.21 -0.97 -2.97
CA GLY A 7 -0.60 -0.13 -3.99
C GLY A 7 -0.97 1.34 -3.84
N GLN A 8 -2.26 1.63 -3.63
CA GLN A 8 -2.77 2.98 -3.44
C GLN A 8 -2.21 3.64 -2.17
N LEU A 9 -2.09 2.89 -1.06
CA LEU A 9 -1.50 3.37 0.19
C LEU A 9 -0.01 3.70 0.02
N ILE A 10 0.74 2.83 -0.67
CA ILE A 10 2.16 3.06 -1.00
C ILE A 10 2.30 4.33 -1.85
N ALA A 11 1.50 4.47 -2.91
CA ALA A 11 1.54 5.64 -3.79
C ALA A 11 1.24 6.95 -3.01
N THR A 12 0.25 6.90 -2.13
CA THR A 12 -0.15 8.05 -1.29
C THR A 12 0.97 8.43 -0.32
N ALA A 13 1.54 7.45 0.37
CA ALA A 13 2.64 7.68 1.31
C ALA A 13 3.93 8.16 0.63
N ARG A 14 4.21 7.67 -0.59
CA ARG A 14 5.32 8.15 -1.42
C ARG A 14 5.13 9.62 -1.82
N LYS A 15 3.94 9.97 -2.33
CA LYS A 15 3.61 11.35 -2.73
C LYS A 15 3.68 12.32 -1.56
N LYS A 16 3.20 11.93 -0.37
CA LYS A 16 3.31 12.73 0.87
C LYS A 16 4.76 13.08 1.22
N ARG A 17 5.70 12.20 0.88
CA ARG A 17 7.15 12.39 1.08
C ARG A 17 7.87 13.06 -0.10
N LYS A 18 7.13 13.45 -1.15
CA LYS A 18 7.67 14.07 -2.37
C LYS A 18 8.74 13.22 -3.08
N LEU A 19 8.69 11.89 -2.91
CA LEU A 19 9.58 10.97 -3.61
C LEU A 19 9.03 10.67 -5.01
N THR A 20 9.91 10.61 -6.00
CA THR A 20 9.54 10.06 -7.33
C THR A 20 9.44 8.53 -7.25
N GLN A 21 8.75 7.91 -8.21
CA GLN A 21 8.76 6.45 -8.32
C GLN A 21 10.18 5.90 -8.49
N GLY A 22 11.01 6.56 -9.30
CA GLY A 22 12.39 6.14 -9.51
C GLY A 22 13.22 6.16 -8.22
N ALA A 23 13.08 7.22 -7.41
CA ALA A 23 13.77 7.33 -6.13
C ALA A 23 13.38 6.21 -5.16
N LEU A 24 12.08 6.01 -4.93
CA LEU A 24 11.61 4.96 -4.03
C LEU A 24 11.98 3.56 -4.55
N ALA A 25 11.84 3.32 -5.85
CA ALA A 25 12.19 2.04 -6.46
C ALA A 25 13.69 1.73 -6.29
N SER A 26 14.56 2.72 -6.49
CA SER A 26 15.99 2.58 -6.25
C SER A 26 16.31 2.30 -4.79
N MET A 27 15.67 3.00 -3.85
CA MET A 27 15.84 2.76 -2.42
C MET A 27 15.38 1.36 -2.01
N ALA A 28 14.32 0.84 -2.63
CA ALA A 28 13.74 -0.47 -2.35
C ALA A 28 14.39 -1.62 -3.14
N GLY A 29 15.39 -1.35 -3.99
CA GLY A 29 16.04 -2.37 -4.82
C GLY A 29 15.08 -3.04 -5.82
N ILE A 30 14.13 -2.29 -6.38
CA ILE A 30 13.18 -2.77 -7.40
C ILE A 30 13.23 -1.90 -8.65
N GLY A 31 12.73 -2.44 -9.77
CA GLY A 31 12.57 -1.66 -10.99
C GLY A 31 11.50 -0.58 -10.84
N ARG A 32 11.71 0.59 -11.46
CA ARG A 32 10.70 1.67 -11.49
C ARG A 32 9.37 1.20 -12.10
N THR A 33 9.42 0.35 -13.14
CA THR A 33 8.22 -0.28 -13.73
C THR A 33 7.49 -1.16 -12.72
N THR A 34 8.24 -1.96 -11.94
CA THR A 34 7.66 -2.78 -10.87
C THR A 34 6.94 -1.91 -9.84
N LEU A 35 7.56 -0.82 -9.38
CA LEU A 35 6.89 0.12 -8.46
C LEU A 35 5.63 0.74 -9.10
N SER A 36 5.69 1.09 -10.38
CA SER A 36 4.52 1.60 -11.09
C SER A 36 3.38 0.57 -11.15
N LEU A 37 3.68 -0.70 -11.40
CA LEU A 37 2.66 -1.76 -11.41
C LEU A 37 2.05 -1.98 -10.02
N ILE A 38 2.87 -1.94 -8.95
CA ILE A 38 2.41 -2.00 -7.56
C ILE A 38 1.45 -0.83 -7.28
N GLU A 39 1.89 0.40 -7.54
CA GLU A 39 1.12 1.60 -7.22
C GLU A 39 -0.20 1.72 -8.00
N ASN A 40 -0.32 1.05 -9.14
CA ASN A 40 -1.55 1.01 -9.93
C ASN A 40 -2.37 -0.27 -9.71
N GLY A 41 -1.96 -1.18 -8.81
CA GLY A 41 -2.66 -2.44 -8.55
C GLY A 41 -2.63 -3.43 -9.72
N MET A 42 -1.67 -3.27 -10.65
CA MET A 42 -1.55 -4.07 -11.88
C MET A 42 -0.55 -5.22 -11.75
N ILE A 43 0.04 -5.42 -10.57
CA ILE A 43 1.00 -6.48 -10.32
C ILE A 43 0.28 -7.74 -9.85
N ASN A 44 0.55 -8.87 -10.51
CA ASN A 44 -0.07 -10.16 -10.15
C ASN A 44 0.52 -10.75 -8.88
N GLU A 45 1.83 -10.60 -8.70
CA GLU A 45 2.56 -11.16 -7.56
C GLU A 45 3.73 -10.27 -7.14
N ILE A 46 4.03 -10.28 -5.84
CA ILE A 46 5.19 -9.62 -5.30
C ILE A 46 5.62 -10.28 -4.00
N GLY A 47 6.93 -10.53 -3.85
CA GLY A 47 7.47 -11.08 -2.61
C GLY A 47 7.22 -10.16 -1.42
N ILE A 48 6.73 -10.72 -0.31
CA ILE A 48 6.35 -9.97 0.90
C ILE A 48 7.46 -9.05 1.43
N ASN A 49 8.73 -9.46 1.33
CA ASN A 49 9.86 -8.65 1.76
C ASN A 49 9.97 -7.31 1.01
N LYS A 50 9.54 -7.27 -0.27
CA LYS A 50 9.52 -6.02 -1.04
C LYS A 50 8.45 -5.06 -0.53
N ILE A 51 7.29 -5.59 -0.12
CA ILE A 51 6.23 -4.78 0.51
C ILE A 51 6.69 -4.26 1.87
N ILE A 52 7.29 -5.11 2.71
CA ILE A 52 7.87 -4.70 4.00
C ILE A 52 8.91 -3.58 3.81
N THR A 53 9.83 -3.75 2.86
CA THR A 53 10.86 -2.74 2.55
C THR A 53 10.22 -1.41 2.13
N LEU A 54 9.22 -1.45 1.24
CA LEU A 54 8.51 -0.23 0.83
C LEU A 54 7.80 0.44 2.00
N CYS A 55 7.19 -0.35 2.90
CA CYS A 55 6.56 0.17 4.11
C CYS A 55 7.58 0.87 5.01
N GLU A 56 8.73 0.25 5.30
CA GLU A 56 9.80 0.82 6.13
C GLU A 56 10.30 2.16 5.57
N LEU A 57 10.62 2.20 4.26
CA LEU A 57 11.06 3.42 3.58
C LEU A 57 10.00 4.54 3.60
N LEU A 58 8.73 4.15 3.69
CA LEU A 58 7.58 5.04 3.74
C LEU A 58 7.04 5.21 5.17
N SER A 59 7.78 4.84 6.21
CA SER A 59 7.36 4.90 7.63
C SER A 59 5.92 4.39 7.84
N LEU A 60 5.60 3.29 7.16
CA LEU A 60 4.39 2.50 7.32
C LEU A 60 4.76 1.20 8.02
N GLU A 61 3.79 0.59 8.68
CA GLU A 61 3.93 -0.74 9.28
C GLU A 61 2.92 -1.71 8.69
N ILE A 62 3.28 -2.99 8.69
CA ILE A 62 2.36 -4.08 8.36
C ILE A 62 1.96 -4.75 9.66
N VAL A 63 0.65 -4.81 9.91
CA VAL A 63 0.09 -5.44 11.12
C VAL A 63 -0.67 -6.69 10.73
N ILE A 64 -0.29 -7.82 11.32
CA ILE A 64 -1.05 -9.07 11.26
C ILE A 64 -1.97 -9.09 12.48
N LYS A 65 -3.27 -9.22 12.25
CA LYS A 65 -4.28 -9.27 13.31
C LYS A 65 -5.32 -10.34 13.00
N GLU A 66 -5.97 -10.86 14.03
CA GLU A 66 -7.11 -11.75 13.85
C GLU A 66 -8.21 -11.05 13.04
N LYS A 67 -8.87 -11.83 12.17
CA LYS A 67 -10.01 -11.34 11.40
C LYS A 67 -11.18 -11.11 12.37
N SER A 68 -11.50 -9.85 12.66
CA SER A 68 -12.63 -9.55 13.54
C SER A 68 -13.96 -9.87 12.85
N SER A 69 -14.86 -10.57 13.53
CA SER A 69 -16.22 -10.82 13.06
C SER A 69 -17.10 -9.56 13.12
N ARG A 70 -16.68 -8.56 13.91
CA ARG A 70 -17.33 -7.27 14.02
C ARG A 70 -16.57 -6.22 13.20
N PRO A 71 -17.27 -5.39 12.42
CA PRO A 71 -16.65 -4.28 11.70
C PRO A 71 -16.09 -3.26 12.68
N THR A 72 -14.96 -2.66 12.31
CA THR A 72 -14.38 -1.52 13.03
C THR A 72 -15.24 -0.27 12.82
N LEU A 73 -15.12 0.70 13.73
CA LEU A 73 -15.81 2.00 13.59
C LEU A 73 -15.51 2.68 12.23
N GLN A 74 -14.26 2.60 11.76
CA GLN A 74 -13.86 3.13 10.46
C GLN A 74 -14.56 2.43 9.29
N GLN A 75 -14.76 1.11 9.36
CA GLN A 75 -15.51 0.37 8.34
C GLN A 75 -16.98 0.79 8.31
N LEU A 76 -17.61 0.92 9.49
CA LEU A 76 -18.99 1.40 9.60
C LEU A 76 -19.19 2.81 9.03
N LEU A 77 -18.21 3.71 9.20
CA LEU A 77 -18.24 5.06 8.65
C LEU A 77 -18.04 5.08 7.12
N ALA A 78 -17.16 4.23 6.59
CA ALA A 78 -16.94 4.11 5.14
C ALA A 78 -18.18 3.56 4.41
N GLU A 79 -18.88 2.59 5.00
CA GLU A 79 -20.13 2.05 4.46
C GLU A 79 -21.24 3.12 4.37
N LYS A 80 -21.37 3.98 5.39
CA LYS A 80 -22.35 5.08 5.38
C LYS A 80 -22.09 6.11 4.27
N ASN A 81 -20.82 6.42 3.98
CA ASN A 81 -20.45 7.39 2.95
C ASN A 81 -20.64 6.86 1.52
N ASN A 82 -20.62 5.54 1.32
CA ASN A 82 -20.88 4.92 0.03
C ASN A 82 -22.38 4.75 -0.27
N HIS A 83 -23.26 5.02 0.70
CA HIS A 83 -24.72 4.96 0.57
C HIS A 83 -25.39 6.35 0.56
N ALA A 84 -24.63 7.42 0.32
CA ALA A 84 -25.09 8.79 0.16
C ALA A 84 -24.75 9.29 -1.25
#